data_AF-A0A1A8D7W1-F1
#
_entry.id   AF-A0A1A8D7W1-F1
#
_cell.length_a   1.000
_cell.length_b   1.000
_cell.length_c   1.000
_cell.angle_alpha   90.00
_cell.angle_beta   90.00
_cell.angle_gamma   90.00
#
_symmetry.space_group_name_H-M   'P 1'
#
loop_
_entity.id
_entity.type
_entity.pdbx_description
1 polymer ?
#
loop_
_entity_poly.entity_id
_entity_poly.type
_entity_poly.pdbx_seq_one_letter_code
_entity_poly.pdbx_strand_id
1 'polypeptide(L)'
;MASLGIGFESKKQVDDFCQKLSKEAEELLSKFFPEKLEQLQMLLKTSFNCEDLASIKAPLDIPIPDPAKEEARRKKKEEKEAKEGKKDKDSEKEEEDAGPPCGPIYSNKRVESLLKEVKPEIQTLREKLNTVSMWVQLQIPRIEDGNNFGVAVQEKVFELLTNTRTKIEAFQTQISKYYSERGDAVAKASKQPHVVSIPHPPWLSSS
;
A
#
# COMPACT_ATOMS: atom_id res chain seq x y z
N MET A 1 -41.14 -10.75 29.99
CA MET A 1 -40.76 -10.57 28.57
C MET A 1 -40.80 -11.93 27.91
N ALA A 2 -41.64 -12.12 26.90
CA ALA A 2 -41.70 -13.38 26.17
C ALA A 2 -40.33 -13.66 25.53
N SER A 3 -39.74 -14.81 25.84
CA SER A 3 -38.59 -15.30 25.10
C SER A 3 -39.04 -15.45 23.64
N LEU A 4 -38.51 -14.60 22.77
CA LEU A 4 -38.60 -14.80 21.32
C LEU A 4 -37.85 -16.10 21.03
N GLY A 5 -38.59 -17.20 20.98
CA GLY A 5 -38.02 -18.52 20.69
C GLY A 5 -37.39 -18.49 19.32
N ILE A 6 -36.06 -18.62 19.27
CA ILE A 6 -35.33 -18.83 18.02
C ILE A 6 -35.84 -20.15 17.43
N GLY A 7 -36.29 -20.13 16.17
CA GLY A 7 -36.73 -21.33 15.47
C GLY A 7 -35.62 -22.39 15.46
N PHE A 8 -36.00 -23.66 15.63
CA PHE A 8 -35.06 -24.79 15.66
C PHE A 8 -34.08 -24.79 14.47
N GLU A 9 -34.59 -24.45 13.28
CA GLU A 9 -33.80 -24.38 12.06
C GLU A 9 -32.73 -23.28 12.11
N SER A 10 -33.08 -22.07 12.57
CA SER A 10 -32.14 -20.97 12.71
C SER A 10 -31.05 -21.28 13.73
N LYS A 11 -31.42 -21.93 14.85
CA LYS A 11 -30.44 -22.36 15.85
C LYS A 11 -29.47 -23.38 15.26
N LYS A 12 -29.98 -24.38 14.55
CA LYS A 12 -29.15 -25.40 13.88
C LYS A 12 -28.19 -24.78 12.87
N GLN A 13 -28.64 -23.82 12.06
CA GLN A 13 -27.79 -23.13 11.09
C GLN A 13 -26.62 -22.38 11.74
N VAL A 14 -26.86 -21.70 12.86
CA VAL A 14 -25.81 -21.01 13.62
C VAL A 14 -24.83 -22.01 14.23
N ASP A 15 -25.34 -23.08 14.84
CA ASP A 15 -24.50 -24.11 15.45
C ASP A 15 -23.60 -24.79 14.41
N ASP A 16 -24.14 -25.16 13.24
CA ASP A 16 -23.40 -25.74 12.12
C ASP A 16 -22.31 -24.77 11.60
N PHE A 17 -22.63 -23.48 11.51
CA PHE A 17 -21.66 -22.44 11.11
C PHE A 17 -20.52 -22.32 12.13
N CYS A 18 -20.83 -22.24 13.42
CA CYS A 18 -19.84 -22.16 14.49
C CYS A 18 -18.91 -23.39 14.51
N GLN A 19 -19.44 -24.58 14.28
CA GLN A 19 -18.64 -25.80 14.17
C GLN A 19 -17.72 -25.78 12.96
N LYS A 20 -18.23 -25.37 11.79
CA LYS A 20 -17.41 -25.25 10.57
C LYS A 20 -16.28 -24.23 10.78
N LEU A 21 -16.60 -23.07 11.34
CA LEU A 21 -15.64 -22.02 11.61
C LEU A 21 -14.56 -22.46 12.59
N SER A 22 -14.93 -23.22 13.64
CA SER A 22 -13.98 -23.75 14.62
C SER A 22 -12.99 -24.70 13.96
N LYS A 23 -13.47 -25.62 13.12
CA LYS A 23 -12.60 -26.53 12.35
C LYS A 23 -11.65 -25.77 11.43
N GLU A 24 -12.14 -24.75 10.74
CA GLU A 24 -11.31 -23.92 9.86
C GLU A 24 -10.24 -23.16 10.66
N ALA A 25 -10.60 -22.55 11.79
CA ALA A 25 -9.65 -21.84 12.65
C ALA A 25 -8.58 -22.78 13.23
N GLU A 26 -8.96 -23.98 13.67
CA GLU A 26 -8.02 -25.00 14.16
C GLU A 26 -7.06 -25.47 13.06
N GLU A 27 -7.54 -25.69 11.84
CA GLU A 27 -6.70 -26.01 10.69
C GLU A 27 -5.74 -24.85 10.35
N LEU A 28 -6.20 -23.60 10.48
CA LEU A 28 -5.34 -22.44 10.28
C LEU A 28 -4.19 -22.40 11.28
N LEU A 29 -4.48 -22.64 12.55
CA LEU A 29 -3.48 -22.58 13.63
C LEU A 29 -2.51 -23.77 13.59
N SER A 30 -3.02 -24.97 13.37
CA SER A 30 -2.24 -26.21 13.46
C SER A 30 -1.41 -26.51 12.22
N LYS A 31 -1.85 -26.03 11.05
CA LYS A 31 -1.24 -26.39 9.77
C LYS A 31 -0.89 -25.19 8.92
N PHE A 32 -1.86 -24.35 8.59
CA PHE A 32 -1.67 -23.28 7.62
C PHE A 32 -0.63 -22.23 8.09
N PHE A 33 -0.72 -21.71 9.32
CA PHE A 33 0.21 -20.69 9.80
C PHE A 33 1.66 -21.19 9.91
N PRO A 34 1.94 -22.39 10.46
CA PRO A 34 3.28 -22.97 10.40
C PRO A 34 3.82 -23.08 8.96
N GLU A 35 3.04 -23.66 8.04
CA GLU A 35 3.45 -23.80 6.62
C GLU A 35 3.68 -22.43 5.97
N LYS A 36 2.84 -21.44 6.27
CA LYS A 36 2.95 -20.10 5.72
C LYS A 36 4.18 -19.36 6.23
N LEU A 37 4.57 -19.58 7.48
CA LEU A 37 5.80 -19.02 8.04
C LEU A 37 7.02 -19.51 7.26
N GLU A 38 7.12 -20.80 6.95
CA GLU A 38 8.21 -21.36 6.15
C GLU A 38 8.22 -20.80 4.72
N GLN A 39 7.06 -20.71 4.07
CA GLN A 39 6.93 -20.12 2.74
C GLN A 39 7.44 -18.67 2.71
N LEU A 40 7.05 -17.85 3.69
CA LEU A 40 7.48 -16.45 3.79
C LEU A 40 8.97 -16.33 4.11
N GLN A 41 9.52 -17.22 4.95
CA GLN A 41 10.97 -17.27 5.21
C GLN A 41 11.76 -17.60 3.94
N MET A 42 11.26 -18.53 3.12
CA MET A 42 11.87 -18.86 1.84
C MET A 42 11.80 -17.68 0.86
N LEU A 43 10.64 -17.02 0.78
CA LEU A 43 10.43 -15.85 -0.07
C LEU A 43 11.41 -14.71 0.28
N LEU A 44 11.64 -14.46 1.58
CA LEU A 44 12.60 -13.47 2.05
C LEU A 44 14.03 -13.77 1.57
N LYS A 45 14.43 -15.04 1.58
CA LYS A 45 15.77 -15.48 1.15
C LYS A 45 15.96 -15.43 -0.37
N THR A 46 14.91 -15.72 -1.14
CA THR A 46 15.02 -15.85 -2.61
C THR A 46 14.71 -14.55 -3.34
N SER A 47 13.56 -13.94 -3.07
CA SER A 47 13.00 -12.87 -3.91
C SER A 47 13.28 -11.48 -3.35
N PHE A 48 13.40 -11.37 -2.02
CA PHE A 48 13.58 -10.11 -1.30
C PHE A 48 15.02 -9.91 -0.78
N ASN A 49 15.96 -10.75 -1.18
CA ASN A 49 17.38 -10.49 -0.96
C ASN A 49 17.86 -9.45 -1.98
N CYS A 50 18.25 -8.27 -1.49
CA CYS A 50 18.79 -7.19 -2.30
C CYS A 50 20.15 -6.77 -1.73
N GLU A 51 21.22 -7.28 -2.34
CA GLU A 51 22.60 -6.96 -1.93
C GLU A 51 23.03 -5.55 -2.36
N ASP A 52 22.46 -5.04 -3.46
CA ASP A 52 22.78 -3.72 -4.01
C ASP A 52 21.50 -2.94 -4.38
N LEU A 53 21.35 -1.76 -3.78
CA LEU A 53 20.23 -0.85 -4.04
C LEU A 53 20.23 -0.31 -5.47
N ALA A 54 21.38 -0.26 -6.15
CA ALA A 54 21.43 0.16 -7.54
C ALA A 54 20.64 -0.78 -8.46
N SER A 55 20.50 -2.06 -8.09
CA SER A 55 19.71 -3.05 -8.83
C SER A 55 18.20 -2.77 -8.83
N ILE A 56 17.72 -1.96 -7.88
CA ILE A 56 16.32 -1.53 -7.79
C ILE A 56 16.08 -0.28 -8.64
N LYS A 57 17.13 0.46 -9.03
CA LYS A 57 17.00 1.72 -9.75
C LYS A 57 16.36 1.49 -11.12
N ALA A 58 15.23 2.15 -11.37
CA ALA A 58 14.60 2.16 -12.68
C ALA A 58 15.17 3.32 -13.52
N PRO A 59 15.40 3.13 -14.83
CA PRO A 59 15.81 4.21 -15.71
C PRO A 59 14.73 5.31 -15.73
N LEU A 60 15.17 6.56 -15.61
CA LEU A 60 14.34 7.77 -15.74
C LEU A 60 14.92 8.58 -16.90
N ASP A 61 14.31 8.44 -18.08
CA ASP A 61 14.75 9.12 -19.30
C ASP A 61 14.10 10.50 -19.41
N ILE A 62 14.46 11.38 -18.47
CA ILE A 62 13.99 12.77 -18.42
C ILE A 62 15.06 13.64 -19.11
N PRO A 63 14.70 14.40 -20.17
CA PRO A 63 15.67 15.26 -20.86
C PRO A 63 16.22 16.33 -19.90
N ILE A 64 17.53 16.33 -19.69
CA ILE A 64 18.22 17.35 -18.90
C ILE A 64 18.37 18.61 -19.79
N PRO A 65 17.82 19.76 -19.40
CA PRO A 65 17.91 20.98 -20.19
C PRO A 65 19.35 21.49 -20.21
N ASP A 66 19.81 21.88 -21.39
CA ASP A 66 21.11 22.53 -21.59
C ASP A 66 21.06 23.95 -20.98
N PRO A 67 21.93 24.28 -20.00
CA PRO A 67 21.92 25.57 -19.31
C PRO A 67 21.97 26.77 -20.29
N ALA A 68 22.73 26.65 -21.38
CA ALA A 68 22.86 27.72 -22.37
C ALA A 68 21.58 27.92 -23.17
N LYS A 69 20.87 26.83 -23.48
CA LYS A 69 19.58 26.89 -24.19
C LYS A 69 18.47 27.43 -23.31
N GLU A 70 18.50 27.13 -22.01
CA GLU A 70 17.52 27.65 -21.07
C GLU A 70 17.72 29.14 -20.80
N GLU A 71 18.97 29.60 -20.65
CA GLU A 71 19.28 31.03 -20.53
C GLU A 71 18.87 31.81 -21.78
N ALA A 72 19.11 31.26 -22.98
CA ALA A 72 18.65 31.86 -24.23
C ALA A 72 17.11 31.89 -24.35
N ARG A 73 16.41 30.88 -23.83
CA ARG A 73 14.94 30.81 -23.80
C ARG A 73 14.35 31.83 -22.82
N ARG A 74 14.98 32.03 -21.65
CA ARG A 74 14.63 33.06 -20.66
C ARG A 74 14.81 34.47 -21.23
N LYS A 75 15.97 34.76 -21.84
CA LYS A 75 16.24 36.06 -22.49
C LYS A 75 15.24 36.37 -23.61
N LYS A 76 14.92 35.39 -24.47
CA LYS A 76 13.88 35.55 -25.51
C LYS A 76 12.48 35.78 -24.94
N LYS A 77 12.17 35.23 -23.76
CA LYS A 77 10.88 35.40 -23.10
C LYS A 77 10.75 36.79 -22.48
N GLU A 78 11.76 37.24 -21.76
CA GLU A 78 11.84 38.62 -21.22
C GLU A 78 11.73 39.67 -22.33
N GLU A 79 12.35 39.41 -23.49
CA GLU A 79 12.29 40.32 -24.63
C GLU A 79 10.91 40.33 -25.33
N LYS A 80 10.17 39.21 -25.30
CA LYS A 80 8.78 39.12 -25.81
C LYS A 80 7.79 39.78 -24.87
N GLU A 81 7.88 39.54 -23.56
CA GLU A 81 7.04 40.17 -22.53
C GLU A 81 7.23 41.70 -22.47
N ALA A 82 8.43 42.19 -22.80
CA ALA A 82 8.70 43.61 -22.93
C ALA A 82 8.11 44.24 -24.21
N LYS A 83 7.84 43.44 -25.26
CA LYS A 83 7.32 43.89 -26.56
C LYS A 83 5.80 43.73 -26.69
N GLU A 84 5.18 42.75 -26.04
CA GLU A 84 3.74 42.52 -26.05
C GLU A 84 3.11 43.01 -24.74
N GLY A 85 2.52 44.21 -24.79
CA GLY A 85 1.79 44.77 -23.67
C GLY A 85 0.54 43.93 -23.32
N LYS A 86 0.63 43.16 -22.23
CA LYS A 86 -0.47 42.75 -21.33
C LYS A 86 -1.83 42.50 -22.01
N LYS A 87 -1.92 41.56 -22.95
CA LYS A 87 -3.20 41.02 -23.43
C LYS A 87 -3.23 39.50 -23.32
N ASP A 88 -4.31 39.03 -22.70
CA ASP A 88 -4.79 37.64 -22.60
C ASP A 88 -3.97 36.64 -21.76
N LYS A 89 -3.94 36.93 -20.45
CA LYS A 89 -3.29 36.16 -19.37
C LYS A 89 -3.85 34.76 -19.06
N ASP A 90 -4.90 34.31 -19.74
CA ASP A 90 -5.63 33.09 -19.35
C ASP A 90 -5.31 31.87 -20.23
N SER A 91 -4.98 32.06 -21.51
CA SER A 91 -4.59 30.98 -22.43
C SER A 91 -3.09 30.65 -22.38
N GLU A 92 -2.22 31.59 -21.99
CA GLU A 92 -0.76 31.37 -21.94
C GLU A 92 -0.31 30.59 -20.69
N LYS A 93 -1.10 30.60 -19.62
CA LYS A 93 -0.76 29.88 -18.38
C LYS A 93 -0.74 28.36 -18.53
N GLU A 94 -1.53 27.81 -19.46
CA GLU A 94 -1.54 26.36 -19.72
C GLU A 94 -0.33 25.89 -20.53
N GLU A 95 0.19 26.72 -21.45
CA GLU A 95 1.45 26.44 -22.16
C GLU A 95 2.70 26.70 -21.28
N GLU A 96 2.62 27.61 -20.30
CA GLU A 96 3.72 27.91 -19.37
C GLU A 96 4.02 26.78 -18.37
N ASP A 97 3.05 25.94 -18.01
CA ASP A 97 3.22 24.79 -17.08
C ASP A 97 3.59 23.49 -17.80
N ALA A 98 3.64 23.50 -19.14
CA ALA A 98 4.10 22.37 -19.94
C ALA A 98 5.64 22.32 -19.90
N GLY A 99 6.17 21.46 -19.03
CA GLY A 99 7.59 21.10 -19.03
C GLY A 99 8.09 20.66 -20.41
N PRO A 100 9.41 20.54 -20.61
CA PRO A 100 9.95 20.06 -21.87
C PRO A 100 9.34 18.69 -22.25
N PRO A 101 9.16 18.43 -23.56
CA PRO A 101 8.55 17.19 -24.03
C PRO A 101 9.34 15.99 -23.47
N CYS A 102 8.67 15.18 -22.66
CA CYS A 102 9.23 14.00 -22.02
C CYS A 102 8.59 12.74 -22.61
N GLY A 103 9.40 11.71 -22.90
CA GLY A 103 8.90 10.40 -23.31
C GLY A 103 8.12 9.69 -22.18
N PRO A 104 7.45 8.57 -22.48
CA PRO A 104 6.71 7.81 -21.47
C PRO A 104 7.65 7.25 -20.40
N ILE A 105 7.39 7.58 -19.13
CA ILE A 105 8.14 7.08 -17.97
C ILE A 105 7.42 5.88 -17.38
N TYR A 106 7.98 4.70 -17.56
CA TYR A 106 7.39 3.45 -17.09
C TYR A 106 7.55 3.24 -15.58
N SER A 107 6.72 2.38 -15.00
CA SER A 107 6.85 1.88 -13.64
C SER A 107 8.15 1.13 -13.39
N ASN A 108 8.58 1.09 -12.14
CA ASN A 108 9.72 0.27 -11.73
C ASN A 108 9.35 -1.22 -11.78
N LYS A 109 9.81 -1.93 -12.81
CA LYS A 109 9.51 -3.35 -13.05
C LYS A 109 9.95 -4.27 -11.91
N ARG A 110 11.07 -3.95 -11.23
CA ARG A 110 11.56 -4.75 -10.10
C ARG A 110 10.61 -4.62 -8.92
N VAL A 111 10.25 -3.39 -8.55
CA VAL A 111 9.27 -3.12 -7.48
C VAL A 111 7.91 -3.72 -7.84
N GLU A 112 7.45 -3.59 -9.09
CA GLU A 112 6.19 -4.22 -9.51
C GLU A 112 6.21 -5.74 -9.37
N SER A 113 7.33 -6.39 -9.70
CA SER A 113 7.47 -7.84 -9.55
C SER A 113 7.43 -8.25 -8.08
N LEU A 114 8.10 -7.50 -7.19
CA LEU A 114 8.02 -7.75 -5.76
C LEU A 114 6.60 -7.52 -5.22
N LEU A 115 5.94 -6.45 -5.63
CA LEU A 115 4.56 -6.15 -5.22
C LEU A 115 3.56 -7.21 -5.72
N LYS A 116 3.82 -7.88 -6.85
CA LYS A 116 3.00 -9.01 -7.31
C LYS A 116 3.07 -10.19 -6.35
N GLU A 117 4.20 -10.41 -5.68
CA GLU A 117 4.35 -11.43 -4.63
C GLU A 117 3.74 -10.97 -3.30
N VAL A 118 3.92 -9.71 -2.89
CA VAL A 118 3.44 -9.22 -1.57
C VAL A 118 1.92 -9.08 -1.51
N LYS A 119 1.27 -8.61 -2.57
CA LYS A 119 -0.19 -8.37 -2.60
C LYS A 119 -1.03 -9.59 -2.20
N PRO A 120 -0.85 -10.80 -2.80
CA PRO A 120 -1.62 -11.97 -2.41
C PRO A 120 -1.34 -12.41 -0.97
N GLU A 121 -0.14 -12.19 -0.45
CA GLU A 121 0.22 -12.50 0.94
C GLU A 121 -0.54 -11.61 1.94
N ILE A 122 -0.64 -10.30 1.66
CA ILE A 122 -1.45 -9.37 2.47
C ILE A 122 -2.93 -9.78 2.45
N GLN A 123 -3.46 -10.11 1.27
CA GLN A 123 -4.87 -10.52 1.13
C GLN A 123 -5.15 -11.82 1.88
N THR A 124 -4.28 -12.81 1.72
CA THR A 124 -4.39 -14.09 2.42
C THR A 124 -4.35 -13.89 3.94
N LEU A 125 -3.40 -13.10 4.44
CA LEU A 125 -3.31 -12.79 5.86
C LEU A 125 -4.58 -12.09 6.36
N ARG A 126 -5.14 -11.14 5.60
CA ARG A 126 -6.40 -10.46 5.94
C ARG A 126 -7.55 -11.45 6.12
N GLU A 127 -7.73 -12.34 5.15
CA GLU A 127 -8.81 -13.32 5.16
C GLU A 127 -8.67 -14.29 6.33
N LYS A 128 -7.48 -14.86 6.53
CA LYS A 128 -7.25 -15.84 7.60
C LYS A 128 -7.33 -15.21 8.98
N LEU A 129 -6.85 -13.97 9.14
CA LEU A 129 -7.01 -13.24 10.39
C LEU A 129 -8.49 -12.99 10.69
N ASN A 130 -9.30 -12.63 9.69
CA ASN A 130 -10.73 -12.41 9.87
C ASN A 130 -11.46 -13.69 10.31
N THR A 131 -11.11 -14.86 9.74
CA THR A 131 -11.62 -16.16 10.19
C THR A 131 -11.33 -16.39 11.68
N VAL A 132 -10.09 -16.20 12.11
CA VAL A 132 -9.69 -16.38 13.52
C VAL A 132 -10.36 -15.34 14.43
N SER A 133 -10.45 -14.08 14.00
CA SER A 133 -11.14 -13.01 14.76
C SER A 133 -12.62 -13.30 14.96
N MET A 134 -13.30 -13.83 13.94
CA MET A 134 -14.71 -14.21 14.05
C MET A 134 -14.86 -15.42 14.96
N TRP A 135 -13.97 -16.41 14.85
CA TRP A 135 -13.97 -17.57 15.71
C TRP A 135 -13.83 -17.18 17.19
N VAL A 136 -12.84 -16.34 17.55
CA VAL A 136 -12.64 -15.88 18.93
C VAL A 136 -13.86 -15.12 19.47
N GLN A 137 -14.47 -14.24 18.66
CA GLN A 137 -15.67 -13.49 19.08
C GLN A 137 -16.85 -14.40 19.38
N LEU A 138 -17.06 -15.45 18.58
CA LEU A 138 -18.17 -16.39 18.78
C LEU A 138 -17.97 -17.34 19.97
N GLN A 139 -16.75 -17.41 20.52
CA GLN A 139 -16.46 -18.14 21.75
C GLN A 139 -16.66 -17.31 23.03
N ILE A 140 -17.01 -16.02 22.92
CA ILE A 140 -17.28 -15.18 24.09
C ILE A 140 -18.60 -15.66 24.75
N PRO A 141 -18.58 -16.07 26.03
CA PRO A 141 -19.76 -16.55 26.73
C PRO A 141 -20.74 -15.42 27.06
N ARG A 142 -21.89 -15.77 27.63
CA ARG A 142 -22.81 -14.77 28.19
C ARG A 142 -22.13 -14.00 29.31
N ILE A 143 -22.49 -12.73 29.45
CA ILE A 143 -21.98 -11.87 30.52
C ILE A 143 -22.58 -12.34 31.85
N GLU A 144 -21.71 -12.60 32.83
CA GLU A 144 -22.06 -13.03 34.17
C GLU A 144 -21.32 -12.17 35.22
N ASP A 145 -21.88 -12.09 36.43
CA ASP A 145 -21.31 -11.33 37.55
C ASP A 145 -20.27 -12.20 38.28
N GLY A 146 -19.07 -12.30 37.69
CA GLY A 146 -17.95 -13.10 38.19
C GLY A 146 -17.43 -14.12 37.17
N ASN A 147 -16.31 -14.80 37.51
CA ASN A 147 -15.65 -15.79 36.63
C ASN A 147 -15.21 -15.25 35.24
N ASN A 148 -14.92 -13.95 35.15
CA ASN A 148 -14.61 -13.27 33.89
C ASN A 148 -13.13 -13.34 33.45
N PHE A 149 -12.29 -14.14 34.14
CA PHE A 149 -10.87 -14.22 33.78
C PHE A 149 -10.66 -14.76 32.35
N GLY A 150 -11.38 -15.81 31.98
CA GLY A 150 -11.31 -16.36 30.61
C GLY A 150 -11.74 -15.33 29.55
N VAL A 151 -12.76 -14.53 29.86
CA VAL A 151 -13.21 -13.43 28.99
C VAL A 151 -12.13 -12.36 28.84
N ALA A 152 -11.48 -11.95 29.93
CA ALA A 152 -10.38 -10.99 29.88
C ALA A 152 -9.20 -11.49 29.01
N VAL A 153 -8.89 -12.79 29.05
CA VAL A 153 -7.90 -13.40 28.16
C VAL A 153 -8.35 -13.33 26.70
N GLN A 154 -9.61 -13.68 26.41
CA GLN A 154 -10.18 -13.57 25.06
C GLN A 154 -10.14 -12.13 24.52
N GLU A 155 -10.50 -11.14 25.35
CA GLU A 155 -10.43 -9.72 25.01
C GLU A 155 -9.01 -9.29 24.67
N LYS A 156 -8.00 -9.74 25.43
CA LYS A 156 -6.61 -9.39 25.15
C LYS A 156 -6.11 -9.97 23.83
N VAL A 157 -6.50 -11.19 23.52
CA VAL A 157 -6.20 -11.82 22.22
C VAL A 157 -6.91 -11.06 21.10
N PHE A 158 -8.17 -10.69 21.30
CA PHE A 158 -8.95 -9.94 20.31
C PHE A 158 -8.38 -8.55 20.04
N GLU A 159 -7.84 -7.88 21.06
CA GLU A 159 -7.10 -6.62 20.91
C GLU A 159 -5.89 -6.79 19.97
N LEU A 160 -5.10 -7.86 20.15
CA LEU A 160 -3.98 -8.17 19.27
C LEU A 160 -4.42 -8.42 17.83
N LEU A 161 -5.50 -9.18 17.63
CA LEU A 161 -6.07 -9.44 16.30
C LEU A 161 -6.53 -8.14 15.63
N THR A 162 -7.19 -7.25 16.37
CA THR A 162 -7.64 -5.95 15.88
C THR A 162 -6.46 -5.06 15.49
N ASN A 163 -5.44 -4.97 16.35
CA ASN A 163 -4.22 -4.22 16.05
C ASN A 163 -3.49 -4.77 14.81
N THR A 164 -3.49 -6.09 14.63
CA THR A 164 -2.90 -6.74 13.46
C THR A 164 -3.69 -6.41 12.19
N ARG A 165 -5.03 -6.42 12.26
CA ARG A 165 -5.90 -6.02 11.15
C ARG A 165 -5.61 -4.58 10.70
N THR A 166 -5.47 -3.65 11.64
CA THR A 166 -5.12 -2.25 11.32
C THR A 166 -3.79 -2.15 10.58
N LYS A 167 -2.78 -2.94 10.96
CA LYS A 167 -1.48 -2.99 10.25
C LYS A 167 -1.61 -3.54 8.83
N ILE A 168 -2.43 -4.56 8.63
CA ILE A 168 -2.69 -5.13 7.29
C ILE A 168 -3.36 -4.10 6.39
N GLU A 169 -4.35 -3.37 6.90
CA GLU A 169 -5.02 -2.28 6.16
C GLU A 169 -4.02 -1.16 5.81
N ALA A 170 -3.09 -0.83 6.71
CA ALA A 170 -2.01 0.11 6.43
C ALA A 170 -1.05 -0.38 5.34
N PHE A 171 -0.74 -1.69 5.26
CA PHE A 171 0.07 -2.22 4.17
C PHE A 171 -0.63 -2.09 2.81
N GLN A 172 -1.95 -2.29 2.75
CA GLN A 172 -2.72 -2.10 1.52
C GLN A 172 -2.68 -0.65 1.04
N THR A 173 -2.86 0.32 1.95
CA THR A 173 -2.81 1.74 1.59
C THR A 173 -1.41 2.18 1.18
N GLN A 174 -0.36 1.63 1.80
CA GLN A 174 1.03 1.96 1.47
C GLN A 174 1.41 1.56 0.04
N ILE A 175 0.84 0.48 -0.50
CA ILE A 175 1.05 0.08 -1.89
C ILE A 175 0.48 1.12 -2.85
N SER A 176 -0.75 1.58 -2.62
CA SER A 176 -1.37 2.63 -3.44
C SER A 176 -0.60 3.95 -3.33
N LYS A 177 -0.17 4.29 -2.11
CA LYS A 177 0.61 5.48 -1.82
C LYS A 177 1.94 5.50 -2.60
N TYR A 178 2.63 4.37 -2.70
CA TYR A 178 3.84 4.26 -3.53
C TYR A 178 3.61 4.70 -4.98
N TYR A 179 2.53 4.24 -5.62
CA TYR A 179 2.24 4.63 -7.01
C TYR A 179 1.90 6.11 -7.15
N SER A 180 1.12 6.66 -6.20
CA SER A 180 0.78 8.08 -6.17
C SER A 180 2.03 8.95 -6.00
N GLU A 181 2.83 8.68 -4.97
CA GLU A 181 4.04 9.46 -4.67
C GLU A 181 5.07 9.36 -5.78
N ARG A 182 5.23 8.18 -6.39
CA ARG A 182 6.10 8.02 -7.55
C ARG A 182 5.58 8.81 -8.75
N GLY A 183 4.27 8.78 -9.01
CA GLY A 183 3.65 9.55 -10.08
C GLY A 183 3.90 11.05 -9.91
N ASP A 184 3.66 11.58 -8.70
CA ASP A 184 3.90 12.98 -8.37
C ASP A 184 5.37 13.38 -8.50
N ALA A 185 6.28 12.52 -8.02
CA ALA A 185 7.72 12.76 -8.13
C ALA A 185 8.17 12.79 -9.60
N VAL A 186 7.68 11.84 -10.41
CA VAL A 186 7.97 11.77 -11.84
C VAL A 186 7.40 12.98 -12.58
N ALA A 187 6.16 13.38 -12.30
CA ALA A 187 5.52 14.55 -12.92
C ALA A 187 6.26 15.85 -12.60
N LYS A 188 6.71 16.03 -11.34
CA LYS A 188 7.56 17.16 -10.95
C LYS A 188 8.90 17.15 -11.69
N ALA A 189 9.54 15.98 -11.79
CA ALA A 189 10.82 15.83 -12.46
C ALA A 189 10.73 16.12 -13.97
N SER A 190 9.64 15.73 -14.63
CA SER A 190 9.41 16.06 -16.05
C SER A 190 9.09 17.54 -16.27
N LYS A 191 8.45 18.21 -15.30
CA LYS A 191 8.10 19.64 -15.40
C LYS A 191 9.29 20.56 -15.12
N GLN A 192 10.16 20.18 -14.19
CA GLN A 192 11.29 20.98 -13.73
C GLN A 192 12.62 20.21 -13.81
N PRO A 193 13.11 19.85 -15.00
CA PRO A 193 14.30 19.01 -15.11
C PRO A 193 15.61 19.73 -14.72
N HIS A 194 15.58 21.05 -14.53
CA HIS A 194 16.69 21.82 -13.94
C HIS A 194 16.75 21.68 -12.41
N VAL A 195 15.68 21.23 -11.74
CA VAL A 195 15.65 20.95 -10.31
C VAL A 195 16.07 19.49 -10.08
N VAL A 196 17.39 19.25 -10.07
CA VAL A 196 17.98 17.94 -9.73
C VAL A 196 17.67 17.52 -8.27
N SER A 197 17.14 18.45 -7.46
CA SER A 197 16.85 18.32 -6.03
C SER A 197 15.35 18.24 -5.71
N ILE A 198 14.54 17.55 -6.53
CA ILE A 198 13.31 16.95 -6.00
C ILE A 198 13.77 15.92 -4.97
N PRO A 199 13.30 15.98 -3.71
CA PRO A 199 13.91 15.29 -2.57
C PRO A 199 14.19 13.85 -2.94
N HIS A 200 15.49 13.51 -2.99
CA HIS A 200 15.97 12.20 -3.41
C HIS A 200 15.19 11.13 -2.65
N PRO A 201 14.28 10.38 -3.31
CA PRO A 201 13.75 9.18 -2.71
C PRO A 201 14.98 8.29 -2.44
N PRO A 202 15.11 7.66 -1.27
CA PRO A 202 16.31 6.92 -0.85
C PRO A 202 16.74 5.76 -1.79
N TRP A 203 15.98 5.52 -2.86
CA TRP A 203 16.20 4.52 -3.90
C TRP A 203 16.93 5.04 -5.14
N LEU A 204 17.35 6.32 -5.16
CA LEU A 204 17.95 6.97 -6.33
C LEU A 204 19.39 7.50 -6.11
N SER A 205 19.95 7.47 -4.91
CA SER A 205 21.32 7.93 -4.65
C SER A 205 22.36 6.81 -4.75
N SER A 206 23.19 6.85 -5.80
CA SER A 206 24.66 6.83 -5.73
C SER A 206 25.26 6.73 -7.15
N SER A 207 25.99 7.80 -7.50
CA SER A 207 27.09 7.97 -8.45
C SER A 207 26.94 9.30 -9.17
#